data_AF-A0A848LVK0-F1
#
_entry.id   AF-A0A848LVK0-F1
#
_cell.length_a   1.000
_cell.length_b   1.000
_cell.length_c   1.000
_cell.angle_alpha   90.00
_cell.angle_beta   90.00
_cell.angle_gamma   90.00
#
_symmetry.space_group_name_H-M   'P 1'
#
loop_
_entity.id
_entity.type
_entity.pdbx_description
1 polymer ?
#
loop_
_entity_poly.entity_id
_entity_poly.type
_entity_poly.pdbx_seq_one_letter_code
_entity_poly.pdbx_strand_id
1 'polypeptide(L)'
;MNRWLRGCALALMVAGPFAPALAAEPPAGAASCSKAEVTKRRRSAEKLYREGRFSEAVETLRRTKETCWSALDATDRGWLVSDLGLAALRAGQPEVCRQVLDEAPAELDAGSRVAKAIAHNRGLCQKGDALPVKVLYRWLGISDPSEASAALSRSWSYSIGLREGSLPGRRDRDIDRCTELDGVEWADLEDMKQIDIGPALSQRQRCWTMKRLTTARPSRVSYVRNVLSTKAPGTVLPSAMAPPTSYHDSAAPDGAGQSWAAFAPKLRFEPDPERPGEVRITGEYERGQLEPWAVGDFNGDGFEDIVIHRTMSYGGSLVEISTFLLTRTRPDDVLTVLEQMD
;
A
#
# COMPACT_ATOMS: atom_id res chain seq x y z
N MET A 1 -15.68 -38.47 -35.05
CA MET A 1 -15.30 -39.83 -34.59
C MET A 1 -14.59 -39.72 -33.25
N ASN A 2 -14.93 -40.58 -32.28
CA ASN A 2 -14.37 -40.77 -30.92
C ASN A 2 -14.69 -39.64 -29.91
N ARG A 3 -15.72 -39.67 -29.04
CA ARG A 3 -16.25 -40.69 -28.09
C ARG A 3 -15.22 -41.19 -27.09
N TRP A 4 -15.13 -40.59 -25.90
CA TRP A 4 -14.79 -41.30 -24.65
C TRP A 4 -15.56 -40.67 -23.46
N LEU A 5 -16.66 -41.33 -23.10
CA LEU A 5 -17.42 -41.18 -21.86
C LEU A 5 -16.82 -42.15 -20.83
N ARG A 6 -16.54 -41.69 -19.60
CA ARG A 6 -16.45 -42.56 -18.43
C ARG A 6 -17.27 -41.95 -17.31
N GLY A 7 -18.41 -42.59 -17.05
CA GLY A 7 -19.25 -42.35 -15.90
C GLY A 7 -18.65 -42.97 -14.64
N CYS A 8 -18.80 -42.26 -13.52
CA CYS A 8 -18.70 -42.84 -12.20
C CYS A 8 -20.12 -43.06 -11.66
N ALA A 9 -20.33 -44.27 -11.16
CA ALA A 9 -21.59 -44.80 -10.69
C ALA A 9 -22.09 -44.06 -9.43
N LEU A 10 -23.37 -43.68 -9.48
CA LEU A 10 -24.18 -43.33 -8.32
C LEU A 10 -24.36 -44.58 -7.44
N ALA A 11 -23.91 -44.52 -6.19
CA ALA A 11 -24.39 -45.40 -5.13
C ALA A 11 -25.46 -44.65 -4.33
N LEU A 12 -26.74 -44.92 -4.61
CA LEU A 12 -27.88 -44.51 -3.78
C LEU A 12 -27.92 -45.40 -2.54
N MET A 13 -27.42 -44.91 -1.41
CA MET A 13 -27.80 -45.45 -0.10
C MET A 13 -29.04 -44.74 0.40
N VAL A 14 -30.14 -45.48 0.47
CA VAL A 14 -31.39 -45.10 1.13
C VAL A 14 -31.17 -45.26 2.63
N ALA A 15 -30.86 -44.17 3.32
CA ALA A 15 -30.91 -44.10 4.78
C ALA A 15 -32.30 -43.57 5.20
N GLY A 16 -33.01 -44.37 5.99
CA GLY A 16 -34.36 -44.07 6.46
C GLY A 16 -34.43 -42.89 7.44
N PRO A 17 -35.64 -42.31 7.64
CA PRO A 17 -35.83 -41.16 8.49
C PRO A 17 -35.88 -41.61 9.96
N PHE A 18 -34.75 -41.54 10.66
CA PHE A 18 -34.78 -41.42 12.12
C PHE A 18 -34.76 -39.93 12.43
N ALA A 19 -35.95 -39.35 12.64
CA ALA A 19 -36.07 -38.03 13.24
C ALA A 19 -35.80 -38.18 14.75
N PRO A 20 -34.65 -37.73 15.29
CA PRO A 20 -34.54 -37.54 16.72
C PRO A 20 -35.60 -36.50 17.11
N ALA A 21 -36.37 -36.80 18.15
CA ALA A 21 -37.17 -35.80 18.83
C ALA A 21 -36.20 -34.73 19.37
N LEU A 22 -35.97 -33.69 18.56
CA LEU A 22 -35.29 -32.48 18.99
C LEU A 22 -36.16 -31.91 20.11
N ALA A 23 -35.68 -32.06 21.35
CA ALA A 23 -36.17 -31.25 22.46
C ALA A 23 -36.18 -29.82 21.95
N ALA A 24 -37.37 -29.20 21.94
CA ALA A 24 -37.53 -27.81 21.56
C ALA A 24 -36.46 -27.00 22.29
N GLU A 25 -35.53 -26.41 21.55
CA GLU A 25 -34.58 -25.47 22.12
C GLU A 25 -35.41 -24.48 22.94
N PRO A 26 -35.09 -24.30 24.24
CA PRO A 26 -35.79 -23.30 25.03
C PRO A 26 -35.71 -22.01 24.22
N PRO A 27 -36.85 -21.35 23.92
CA PRO A 27 -36.88 -20.19 23.04
C PRO A 27 -35.78 -19.27 23.54
N ALA A 28 -34.74 -19.07 22.72
CA ALA A 28 -33.54 -18.35 23.10
C ALA A 28 -34.01 -17.07 23.75
N GLY A 29 -34.00 -17.07 25.10
CA GLY A 29 -34.76 -16.10 25.87
C GLY A 29 -34.14 -14.79 25.47
N ALA A 30 -34.90 -13.96 24.75
CA ALA A 30 -34.41 -12.74 24.12
C ALA A 30 -33.59 -12.02 25.18
N ALA A 31 -32.26 -12.16 25.09
CA ALA A 31 -31.38 -11.73 26.14
C ALA A 31 -31.58 -10.21 26.16
N SER A 32 -32.32 -9.74 27.16
CA SER A 32 -32.88 -8.40 27.13
C SER A 32 -31.69 -7.46 27.14
N CYS A 33 -31.36 -6.91 25.98
CA CYS A 33 -30.14 -6.14 25.86
C CYS A 33 -30.33 -4.84 26.63
N SER A 34 -29.75 -4.79 27.83
CA SER A 34 -29.92 -3.65 28.72
C SER A 34 -29.09 -2.47 28.22
N LYS A 35 -29.54 -1.24 28.49
CA LYS A 35 -28.79 -0.02 28.17
C LYS A 35 -27.38 -0.02 28.78
N ALA A 36 -27.22 -0.62 29.97
CA ALA A 36 -25.93 -0.80 30.62
C ALA A 36 -25.00 -1.73 29.83
N GLU A 37 -25.53 -2.81 29.26
CA GLU A 37 -24.76 -3.75 28.45
C GLU A 37 -24.30 -3.11 27.13
N VAL A 38 -25.18 -2.40 26.42
CA VAL A 38 -24.81 -1.67 25.20
C VAL A 38 -23.73 -0.63 25.50
N THR A 39 -23.86 0.12 26.58
CA THR A 39 -22.86 1.10 27.02
C THR A 39 -21.51 0.44 27.34
N LYS A 40 -21.52 -0.76 27.95
CA LYS A 40 -20.30 -1.53 28.24
C LYS A 40 -19.62 -1.99 26.94
N ARG A 41 -20.38 -2.55 26.00
CA ARG A 41 -19.87 -3.03 24.70
C ARG A 41 -19.32 -1.89 23.85
N ARG A 42 -20.02 -0.74 23.80
CA ARG A 42 -19.52 0.48 23.12
C ARG A 42 -18.21 0.98 23.71
N ARG A 43 -18.08 1.06 25.04
CA ARG A 43 -16.80 1.42 25.70
C ARG A 43 -15.67 0.43 25.39
N SER A 44 -15.98 -0.86 25.29
CA SER A 44 -14.99 -1.87 24.86
C SER A 44 -14.53 -1.64 23.43
N ALA A 45 -15.46 -1.36 22.50
CA ALA A 45 -15.12 -1.04 21.12
C ALA A 45 -14.34 0.28 20.99
N GLU A 46 -14.67 1.30 21.79
CA GLU A 46 -13.93 2.56 21.86
C GLU A 46 -12.49 2.34 22.34
N LYS A 47 -12.28 1.48 23.34
CA LYS A 47 -10.94 1.07 23.77
C LYS A 47 -10.16 0.43 22.62
N LEU A 48 -10.74 -0.55 21.92
CA LEU A 48 -10.13 -1.20 20.76
C LEU A 48 -9.79 -0.18 19.65
N TYR A 49 -10.70 0.76 19.39
CA TYR A 49 -10.49 1.83 18.42
C TYR A 49 -9.29 2.72 18.80
N ARG A 50 -9.16 3.12 20.06
CA ARG A 50 -8.01 3.93 20.53
C ARG A 50 -6.69 3.17 20.49
N GLU A 51 -6.73 1.85 20.62
CA GLU A 51 -5.58 0.95 20.46
C GLU A 51 -5.23 0.66 18.99
N GLY A 52 -5.94 1.25 18.02
CA GLY A 52 -5.72 1.01 16.58
C GLY A 52 -6.28 -0.33 16.06
N ARG A 53 -6.99 -1.09 16.91
CA ARG A 53 -7.57 -2.40 16.58
C ARG A 53 -8.95 -2.24 15.93
N PHE A 54 -8.99 -1.54 14.80
CA PHE A 54 -10.24 -1.08 14.18
C PHE A 54 -11.15 -2.23 13.74
N SER A 55 -10.60 -3.29 13.13
CA SER A 55 -11.40 -4.45 12.70
C SER A 55 -12.13 -5.13 13.86
N GLU A 56 -11.48 -5.24 15.03
CA GLU A 56 -12.11 -5.82 16.22
C GLU A 56 -13.16 -4.90 16.84
N ALA A 57 -12.94 -3.59 16.77
CA ALA A 57 -13.95 -2.60 17.15
C ALA A 57 -15.20 -2.71 16.26
N VAL A 58 -15.02 -2.87 14.94
CA VAL A 58 -16.10 -3.09 13.98
C VAL A 58 -16.89 -4.35 14.33
N GLU A 59 -16.23 -5.49 14.54
CA GLU A 59 -16.91 -6.74 14.91
C GLU A 59 -17.68 -6.63 16.24
N THR A 60 -17.08 -5.97 17.24
CA THR A 60 -17.73 -5.75 18.54
C THR A 60 -19.01 -4.92 18.39
N LEU A 61 -18.95 -3.83 17.61
CA LEU A 61 -20.10 -2.95 17.38
C LEU A 61 -21.17 -3.61 16.49
N ARG A 62 -20.76 -4.38 15.47
CA ARG A 62 -21.69 -5.12 14.59
C ARG A 62 -22.48 -6.17 15.38
N ARG A 63 -21.83 -6.99 16.20
CA ARG A 63 -22.52 -7.96 17.07
C ARG A 63 -23.45 -7.28 18.07
N THR A 64 -23.03 -6.13 18.62
CA THR A 64 -23.88 -5.34 19.53
C THR A 64 -25.13 -4.85 18.81
N LYS A 65 -24.99 -4.37 17.57
CA LYS A 65 -26.11 -3.97 16.72
C LYS A 65 -27.05 -5.16 16.47
N GLU A 66 -26.55 -6.27 15.95
CA GLU A 66 -27.35 -7.47 15.66
C GLU A 66 -28.16 -7.97 16.88
N THR A 67 -27.56 -7.93 18.07
CA THR A 67 -28.19 -8.47 19.29
C THR A 67 -29.17 -7.48 19.94
N CYS A 68 -28.87 -6.18 19.87
CA CYS A 68 -29.52 -5.19 20.72
C CYS A 68 -30.39 -4.18 19.98
N TRP A 69 -30.37 -4.16 18.64
CA TRP A 69 -30.98 -3.10 17.83
C TRP A 69 -32.44 -2.81 18.18
N SER A 70 -33.25 -3.86 18.33
CA SER A 70 -34.69 -3.75 18.61
C SER A 70 -35.01 -3.23 20.02
N ALA A 71 -34.07 -3.32 20.96
CA ALA A 71 -34.24 -2.86 22.34
C ALA A 71 -33.78 -1.40 22.55
N LEU A 72 -33.16 -0.78 21.53
CA LEU A 72 -32.58 0.55 21.63
C LEU A 72 -33.52 1.65 21.15
N ASP A 73 -33.54 2.75 21.90
CA ASP A 73 -34.17 3.98 21.43
C ASP A 73 -33.43 4.55 20.20
N ALA A 74 -34.06 5.49 19.48
CA ALA A 74 -33.49 6.05 18.27
C ALA A 74 -32.14 6.75 18.49
N THR A 75 -31.95 7.37 19.66
CA THR A 75 -30.70 8.08 19.98
C THR A 75 -29.56 7.08 20.17
N ASP A 76 -29.79 6.01 20.93
CA ASP A 76 -28.81 4.95 21.16
C ASP A 76 -28.49 4.18 19.86
N ARG A 77 -29.50 3.91 19.01
CA ARG A 77 -29.30 3.34 17.66
C ARG A 77 -28.44 4.24 16.79
N GLY A 78 -28.72 5.55 16.78
CA GLY A 78 -27.95 6.55 16.06
C GLY A 78 -26.47 6.59 16.48
N TRP A 79 -26.21 6.56 17.79
CA TRP A 79 -24.83 6.54 18.30
C TRP A 79 -24.11 5.25 17.93
N LEU A 80 -24.80 4.10 17.99
CA LEU A 80 -24.21 2.82 17.64
C LEU A 80 -23.79 2.75 16.16
N VAL A 81 -24.64 3.22 15.23
CA VAL A 81 -24.26 3.27 13.80
C VAL A 81 -23.21 4.33 13.51
N SER A 82 -23.22 5.46 14.23
CA SER A 82 -22.18 6.48 14.12
C SER A 82 -20.80 5.94 14.50
N ASP A 83 -20.70 5.25 15.64
CA ASP A 83 -19.45 4.63 16.11
C ASP A 83 -18.99 3.51 15.16
N LEU A 84 -19.92 2.65 14.72
CA LEU A 84 -19.63 1.55 13.80
C LEU A 84 -19.16 2.07 12.43
N GLY A 85 -19.81 3.11 11.91
CA GLY A 85 -19.40 3.74 10.65
C GLY A 85 -17.99 4.32 10.74
N LEU A 86 -17.67 5.04 11.81
CA LEU A 86 -16.33 5.59 12.02
C LEU A 86 -15.27 4.50 12.19
N ALA A 87 -15.56 3.44 12.94
CA ALA A 87 -14.68 2.29 13.09
C ALA A 87 -14.45 1.58 11.74
N ALA A 88 -15.51 1.39 10.94
CA ALA A 88 -15.42 0.80 9.61
C ALA A 88 -14.56 1.63 8.66
N LEU A 89 -14.72 2.96 8.67
CA LEU A 89 -13.86 3.85 7.88
C LEU A 89 -12.39 3.69 8.25
N ARG A 90 -12.04 3.68 9.55
CA ARG A 90 -10.66 3.50 10.00
C ARG A 90 -10.11 2.10 9.75
N ALA A 91 -10.98 1.10 9.70
CA ALA A 91 -10.62 -0.25 9.30
C ALA A 91 -10.44 -0.41 7.78
N GLY A 92 -10.50 0.68 6.99
CA GLY A 92 -10.38 0.62 5.53
C GLY A 92 -11.62 0.05 4.82
N GLN A 93 -12.79 0.13 5.46
CA GLN A 93 -14.07 -0.38 4.93
C GLN A 93 -15.07 0.75 4.64
N PRO A 94 -14.80 1.65 3.68
CA PRO A 94 -15.64 2.82 3.42
C PRO A 94 -17.04 2.44 2.88
N GLU A 95 -17.18 1.31 2.19
CA GLU A 95 -18.48 0.75 1.76
C GLU A 95 -19.34 0.39 2.97
N VAL A 96 -18.75 -0.33 3.94
CA VAL A 96 -19.43 -0.70 5.20
C VAL A 96 -19.77 0.54 6.00
N CYS A 97 -18.88 1.54 6.05
CA CYS A 97 -19.21 2.81 6.70
C CYS A 97 -20.47 3.44 6.09
N ARG A 98 -20.51 3.58 4.75
CA ARG A 98 -21.66 4.18 4.05
C ARG A 98 -22.94 3.41 4.34
N GLN A 99 -22.91 2.09 4.15
CA GLN A 99 -24.06 1.22 4.38
C GLN A 99 -24.59 1.34 5.82
N VAL A 100 -23.71 1.28 6.82
CA VAL A 100 -24.12 1.36 8.23
C VAL A 100 -24.71 2.72 8.57
N LEU A 101 -24.14 3.81 8.04
CA LEU A 101 -24.66 5.16 8.30
C LEU A 101 -26.01 5.40 7.60
N ASP A 102 -26.32 4.68 6.53
CA ASP A 102 -27.63 4.73 5.86
C ASP A 102 -28.74 4.06 6.70
N GLU A 103 -28.37 3.21 7.67
CA GLU A 103 -29.30 2.60 8.63
C GLU A 103 -29.62 3.50 9.85
N ALA A 104 -29.18 4.75 9.83
CA ALA A 104 -29.52 5.72 10.88
C ALA A 104 -31.06 5.85 11.03
N PRO A 105 -31.60 5.82 12.27
CA PRO A 105 -33.05 5.91 12.48
C PRO A 105 -33.62 7.20 11.89
N ALA A 106 -34.69 7.09 11.10
CA ALA A 106 -35.34 8.22 10.43
C ALA A 106 -36.03 9.17 11.42
N GLU A 107 -36.38 8.66 12.61
CA GLU A 107 -37.01 9.40 13.71
C GLU A 107 -36.04 10.26 14.54
N LEU A 108 -34.74 10.29 14.20
CA LEU A 108 -33.77 11.17 14.86
C LEU A 108 -34.06 12.65 14.57
N ASP A 109 -34.10 13.47 15.62
CA ASP A 109 -34.12 14.93 15.47
C ASP A 109 -32.86 15.41 14.72
N ALA A 110 -33.06 16.12 13.60
CA ALA A 110 -31.97 16.59 12.74
C ALA A 110 -31.02 17.58 13.45
N GLY A 111 -31.51 18.28 14.47
CA GLY A 111 -30.72 19.20 15.30
C GLY A 111 -29.87 18.51 16.37
N SER A 112 -30.17 17.26 16.69
CA SER A 112 -29.53 16.48 17.74
C SER A 112 -28.04 16.28 17.49
N ARG A 113 -27.28 16.08 18.58
CA ARG A 113 -25.83 15.80 18.49
C ARG A 113 -25.53 14.55 17.68
N VAL A 114 -26.36 13.52 17.80
CA VAL A 114 -26.17 12.25 17.10
C VAL A 114 -26.43 12.39 15.60
N ALA A 115 -27.47 13.12 15.18
CA ALA A 115 -27.73 13.38 13.76
C ALA A 115 -26.58 14.18 13.12
N LYS A 116 -26.05 15.19 13.82
CA LYS A 116 -24.86 15.95 13.37
C LYS A 116 -23.61 15.07 13.26
N ALA A 117 -23.39 14.17 14.21
CA ALA A 117 -22.27 13.21 14.16
C ALA A 117 -22.39 12.26 12.96
N ILE A 118 -23.59 11.71 12.71
CA ILE A 118 -23.86 10.85 11.55
C ILE A 118 -23.63 11.62 10.24
N ALA A 119 -24.14 12.85 10.12
CA ALA A 119 -23.93 13.67 8.94
C ALA A 119 -22.44 13.98 8.70
N HIS A 120 -21.69 14.30 9.76
CA HIS A 120 -20.24 14.48 9.69
C HIS A 120 -19.54 13.20 9.21
N ASN A 121 -19.87 12.05 9.81
CA ASN A 121 -19.28 10.76 9.45
C ASN A 121 -19.65 10.33 8.02
N ARG A 122 -20.86 10.63 7.53
CA ARG A 122 -21.22 10.43 6.12
C ARG A 122 -20.30 11.25 5.22
N GLY A 123 -20.05 12.51 5.59
CA GLY A 123 -19.07 13.34 4.90
C GLY A 123 -17.67 12.72 4.89
N LEU A 124 -17.22 12.12 5.99
CA LEU A 124 -15.94 11.42 6.05
C LEU A 124 -15.92 10.15 5.17
N CYS A 125 -17.02 9.40 5.12
CA CYS A 125 -17.10 8.15 4.36
C CYS A 125 -17.41 8.36 2.87
N GLN A 126 -17.93 9.53 2.51
CA GLN A 126 -18.02 10.02 1.13
C GLN A 126 -16.68 10.63 0.68
N LYS A 127 -16.01 11.36 1.59
CA LYS A 127 -14.61 11.82 1.46
C LYS A 127 -13.61 10.71 1.79
N GLY A 128 -13.90 9.48 1.36
CA GLY A 128 -12.80 8.61 0.94
C GLY A 128 -12.20 9.23 -0.32
N ASP A 129 -11.64 10.44 -0.21
CA ASP A 129 -10.91 11.13 -1.26
C ASP A 129 -9.76 10.19 -1.52
N ALA A 130 -9.91 9.42 -2.60
CA ALA A 130 -8.90 8.48 -3.00
C ALA A 130 -7.60 9.27 -3.02
N LEU A 131 -6.63 8.80 -2.24
CA LEU A 131 -5.35 9.44 -2.06
C LEU A 131 -4.74 9.53 -3.46
N PRO A 132 -4.59 10.74 -4.01
CA PRO A 132 -4.27 10.88 -5.41
C PRO A 132 -2.88 10.33 -5.66
N VAL A 133 -2.65 9.83 -6.87
CA VAL A 133 -1.30 9.59 -7.36
C VAL A 133 -0.56 10.93 -7.34
N LYS A 134 0.65 10.95 -6.78
CA LYS A 134 1.46 12.18 -6.70
C LYS A 134 2.86 11.90 -7.22
N VAL A 135 3.36 12.86 -8.00
CA VAL A 135 4.79 12.99 -8.28
C VAL A 135 5.40 13.84 -7.17
N LEU A 136 6.44 13.32 -6.53
CA LEU A 136 7.11 13.96 -5.38
C LEU A 136 8.48 14.54 -5.76
N TYR A 137 9.14 13.98 -6.77
CA TYR A 137 10.49 14.39 -7.16
C TYR A 137 10.53 15.05 -8.54
N ARG A 138 11.08 16.27 -8.58
CA ARG A 138 11.10 17.11 -9.79
C ARG A 138 11.97 16.55 -10.91
N TRP A 139 12.99 15.75 -10.59
CA TRP A 139 13.88 15.18 -11.62
C TRP A 139 13.19 14.16 -12.52
N LEU A 140 11.98 13.69 -12.19
CA LEU A 140 11.21 12.89 -13.15
C LEU A 140 10.91 13.70 -14.43
N GLY A 141 10.94 15.03 -14.40
CA GLY A 141 10.69 15.88 -15.57
C GLY A 141 9.20 16.04 -15.88
N ILE A 142 8.35 15.68 -14.91
CA ILE A 142 6.90 15.85 -14.89
C ILE A 142 6.49 16.37 -13.51
N SER A 143 5.36 17.07 -13.45
CA SER A 143 4.80 17.57 -12.18
C SER A 143 3.49 16.88 -11.81
N ASP A 144 2.78 16.36 -12.81
CA ASP A 144 1.53 15.65 -12.66
C ASP A 144 1.60 14.24 -13.29
N PRO A 145 1.00 13.20 -12.67
CA PRO A 145 0.98 11.85 -13.23
C PRO A 145 0.41 11.76 -14.66
N SER A 146 -0.54 12.63 -15.02
CA SER A 146 -1.13 12.66 -16.36
C SER A 146 -0.12 13.02 -17.47
N GLU A 147 1.00 13.66 -17.12
CA GLU A 147 2.08 13.98 -18.06
C GLU A 147 2.95 12.75 -18.41
N ALA A 148 2.90 11.68 -17.61
CA ALA A 148 3.83 10.57 -17.71
C ALA A 148 3.83 9.90 -19.10
N SER A 149 2.65 9.68 -19.69
CA SER A 149 2.55 9.08 -21.03
C SER A 149 3.21 9.95 -22.12
N ALA A 150 3.08 11.27 -22.02
CA ALA A 150 3.73 12.17 -22.97
C ALA A 150 5.24 12.24 -22.73
N ALA A 151 5.66 12.21 -21.47
CA ALA A 151 7.07 12.25 -21.08
C ALA A 151 7.87 11.02 -21.54
N LEU A 152 7.26 9.83 -21.59
CA LEU A 152 7.89 8.61 -22.11
C LEU A 152 8.32 8.72 -23.58
N SER A 153 7.70 9.60 -24.36
CA SER A 153 7.98 9.81 -25.78
C SER A 153 8.88 11.00 -26.07
N ARG A 154 9.27 11.78 -25.05
CA ARG A 154 10.17 12.93 -25.22
C ARG A 154 11.61 12.43 -25.38
N SER A 155 12.29 12.90 -26.43
CA SER A 155 13.73 12.70 -26.58
C SER A 155 14.50 13.39 -25.45
N TRP A 156 15.58 12.75 -25.01
CA TRP A 156 16.54 13.26 -24.04
C TRP A 156 17.60 14.10 -24.76
N SER A 157 18.39 14.83 -23.98
CA SER A 157 19.52 15.61 -24.50
C SER A 157 20.75 14.76 -24.85
N TYR A 158 20.71 13.45 -24.59
CA TYR A 158 21.78 12.50 -24.84
C TYR A 158 21.18 11.18 -25.31
N SER A 159 21.88 10.48 -26.19
CA SER A 159 21.50 9.16 -26.69
C SER A 159 22.43 8.07 -26.15
N ILE A 160 21.88 6.87 -26.00
CA ILE A 160 22.63 5.66 -25.67
C ILE A 160 22.73 4.82 -26.93
N GLY A 161 23.95 4.53 -27.39
CA GLY A 161 24.17 3.65 -28.52
C GLY A 161 23.89 2.18 -28.18
N LEU A 162 23.30 1.45 -29.11
CA LEU A 162 23.19 -0.01 -29.11
C LEU A 162 24.43 -0.65 -29.72
N ARG A 163 24.95 -1.68 -29.06
CA ARG A 163 26.06 -2.52 -29.55
C ARG A 163 25.73 -3.11 -30.91
N GLU A 164 26.74 -3.23 -31.77
CA GLU A 164 26.55 -3.79 -33.10
C GLU A 164 26.08 -5.25 -33.02
N GLY A 165 25.02 -5.57 -33.76
CA GLY A 165 24.39 -6.89 -33.77
C GLY A 165 23.40 -7.15 -32.64
N SER A 166 23.33 -6.30 -31.61
CA SER A 166 22.27 -6.36 -30.60
C SER A 166 20.94 -5.88 -31.17
N LEU A 167 19.85 -6.57 -30.82
CA LEU A 167 18.48 -6.25 -31.24
C LEU A 167 18.34 -5.96 -32.76
N PRO A 168 18.73 -6.88 -33.65
CA PRO A 168 18.87 -6.63 -35.09
C PRO A 168 17.56 -6.23 -35.81
N GLY A 169 16.40 -6.40 -35.17
CA GLY A 169 15.11 -5.94 -35.67
C GLY A 169 14.88 -4.42 -35.54
N ARG A 170 15.73 -3.70 -34.79
CA ARG A 170 15.61 -2.24 -34.63
C ARG A 170 16.33 -1.51 -35.76
N ARG A 171 15.69 -0.46 -36.28
CA ARG A 171 16.26 0.42 -37.30
C ARG A 171 17.16 1.49 -36.70
N ASP A 172 16.74 2.06 -35.58
CA ASP A 172 17.47 3.09 -34.86
C ASP A 172 18.42 2.44 -33.86
N ARG A 173 19.69 2.84 -33.90
CA ARG A 173 20.74 2.34 -32.99
C ARG A 173 20.94 3.23 -31.78
N ASP A 174 20.45 4.45 -31.83
CA ASP A 174 20.47 5.40 -30.73
C ASP A 174 19.16 5.29 -29.96
N ILE A 175 19.26 5.18 -28.64
CA ILE A 175 18.14 5.25 -27.72
C ILE A 175 18.13 6.63 -27.09
N ASP A 176 17.12 7.43 -27.41
CA ASP A 176 17.01 8.80 -26.89
C ASP A 176 15.73 9.04 -26.11
N ARG A 177 14.86 8.04 -25.93
CA ARG A 177 13.58 8.17 -25.22
C ARG A 177 13.18 6.89 -24.52
N CYS A 178 12.25 7.00 -23.57
CA CYS A 178 11.89 5.86 -22.71
C CYS A 178 11.18 4.73 -23.47
N THR A 179 10.35 5.06 -24.46
CA THR A 179 9.66 4.07 -25.31
C THR A 179 10.63 3.18 -26.11
N GLU A 180 11.89 3.60 -26.23
CA GLU A 180 12.94 2.86 -26.91
C GLU A 180 13.79 1.98 -25.98
N LEU A 181 13.62 2.06 -24.66
CA LEU A 181 14.32 1.19 -23.70
C LEU A 181 13.64 -0.16 -23.46
N ASP A 182 12.39 -0.33 -23.92
CA ASP A 182 11.66 -1.57 -23.69
C ASP A 182 12.36 -2.76 -24.37
N GLY A 183 12.78 -3.74 -23.56
CA GLY A 183 13.50 -4.93 -24.02
C GLY A 183 14.98 -4.73 -24.32
N VAL A 184 15.56 -3.59 -23.93
CA VAL A 184 17.01 -3.32 -24.03
C VAL A 184 17.68 -3.71 -22.72
N GLU A 185 18.62 -4.66 -22.78
CA GLU A 185 19.43 -5.05 -21.63
C GLU A 185 20.75 -4.29 -21.57
N TRP A 186 21.40 -4.27 -20.40
CA TRP A 186 22.71 -3.62 -20.25
C TRP A 186 23.78 -4.18 -21.20
N ALA A 187 23.68 -5.47 -21.53
CA ALA A 187 24.59 -6.13 -22.47
C ALA A 187 24.36 -5.73 -23.95
N ASP A 188 23.24 -5.07 -24.26
CA ASP A 188 22.90 -4.58 -25.59
C ASP A 188 23.44 -3.17 -25.87
N LEU A 189 23.90 -2.46 -24.85
CA LEU A 189 24.41 -1.10 -24.99
C LEU A 189 25.87 -1.12 -25.47
N GLU A 190 26.25 -0.11 -26.24
CA GLU A 190 27.66 0.12 -26.59
C GLU A 190 28.51 0.25 -25.31
N ASP A 191 29.81 -0.01 -25.43
CA ASP A 191 30.73 0.06 -24.29
C ASP A 191 30.75 1.50 -23.74
N MET A 192 29.96 1.72 -22.69
CA MET A 192 29.84 3.01 -22.02
C MET A 192 31.10 3.28 -21.21
N LYS A 193 31.58 4.52 -21.25
CA LYS A 193 32.61 4.94 -20.31
C LYS A 193 32.00 4.95 -18.91
N GLN A 194 32.81 4.73 -17.90
CA GLN A 194 32.36 4.72 -16.49
C GLN A 194 31.55 5.99 -16.11
N ILE A 195 31.86 7.13 -16.72
CA ILE A 195 31.16 8.40 -16.51
C ILE A 195 29.72 8.42 -17.09
N ASP A 196 29.44 7.59 -18.10
CA ASP A 196 28.16 7.55 -18.80
C ASP A 196 27.18 6.55 -18.17
N ILE A 197 27.67 5.59 -17.37
CA ILE A 197 26.86 4.55 -16.72
C ILE A 197 25.83 5.15 -15.75
N GLY A 198 26.26 6.10 -14.91
CA GLY A 198 25.38 6.76 -13.93
C GLY A 198 24.18 7.44 -14.59
N PRO A 199 24.41 8.37 -15.55
CA PRO A 199 23.33 8.98 -16.33
C PRO A 199 22.42 7.96 -17.03
N ALA A 200 22.97 6.92 -17.66
CA ALA A 200 22.18 5.87 -18.31
C ALA A 200 21.24 5.16 -17.32
N LEU A 201 21.76 4.79 -16.15
CA LEU A 201 21.02 4.08 -15.12
C LEU A 201 19.92 4.94 -14.52
N SER A 202 20.23 6.20 -14.19
CA SER A 202 19.23 7.16 -13.74
C SER A 202 18.12 7.37 -14.77
N GLN A 203 18.45 7.42 -16.07
CA GLN A 203 17.42 7.54 -17.11
C GLN A 203 16.55 6.29 -17.22
N ARG A 204 17.13 5.09 -17.17
CA ARG A 204 16.37 3.83 -17.14
C ARG A 204 15.38 3.78 -15.98
N GLN A 205 15.82 4.17 -14.78
CA GLN A 205 14.98 4.24 -13.58
C GLN A 205 13.86 5.27 -13.68
N ARG A 206 14.15 6.45 -14.24
CA ARG A 206 13.12 7.47 -14.53
C ARG A 206 12.07 6.95 -15.49
N CYS A 207 12.49 6.28 -16.57
CA CYS A 207 11.59 5.68 -17.55
C CYS A 207 10.70 4.60 -16.94
N TRP A 208 11.29 3.71 -16.14
CA TRP A 208 10.54 2.69 -15.40
C TRP A 208 9.50 3.33 -14.47
N THR A 209 9.88 4.37 -13.72
CA THR A 209 8.95 5.08 -12.82
C THR A 209 7.82 5.76 -13.59
N MET A 210 8.11 6.42 -14.70
CA MET A 210 7.09 7.05 -15.55
C MET A 210 6.13 6.01 -16.15
N LYS A 211 6.64 4.85 -16.57
CA LYS A 211 5.81 3.72 -17.04
C LYS A 211 4.85 3.27 -15.94
N ARG A 212 5.33 3.11 -14.70
CA ARG A 212 4.51 2.78 -13.53
C ARG A 212 3.44 3.83 -13.23
N LEU A 213 3.79 5.12 -13.34
CA LEU A 213 2.83 6.21 -13.17
C LEU A 213 1.67 6.17 -14.17
N THR A 214 1.88 5.66 -15.39
CA THR A 214 0.79 5.55 -16.39
C THR A 214 -0.32 4.56 -16.00
N THR A 215 -0.02 3.62 -15.10
CA THR A 215 -0.96 2.59 -14.63
C THR A 215 -1.38 2.79 -13.17
N ALA A 216 -0.75 3.73 -12.46
CA ALA A 216 -1.01 4.00 -11.05
C ALA A 216 -2.44 4.52 -10.83
N ARG A 217 -3.03 4.16 -9.71
CA ARG A 217 -4.40 4.55 -9.33
C ARG A 217 -4.38 5.33 -8.02
N PRO A 218 -5.40 6.17 -7.74
CA PRO A 218 -5.61 6.68 -6.41
C PRO A 218 -5.82 5.54 -5.40
N SER A 219 -5.14 5.59 -4.26
CA SER A 219 -5.26 4.59 -3.19
C SER A 219 -6.37 4.97 -2.20
N ARG A 220 -6.80 4.02 -1.36
CA ARG A 220 -7.83 4.27 -0.33
C ARG A 220 -7.22 4.44 1.05
N VAL A 221 -6.10 3.77 1.31
CA VAL A 221 -5.40 3.74 2.60
C VAL A 221 -3.93 4.00 2.35
N SER A 222 -3.25 4.73 3.23
CA SER A 222 -1.81 4.92 3.16
C SER A 222 -1.14 4.62 4.49
N TYR A 223 -0.09 3.81 4.42
CA TYR A 223 0.85 3.61 5.51
C TYR A 223 2.29 4.01 5.11
N VAL A 224 2.46 4.67 3.96
CA VAL A 224 3.78 4.97 3.36
C VAL A 224 4.12 6.47 3.31
N ARG A 225 3.13 7.39 3.34
CA ARG A 225 3.34 8.85 3.15
C ARG A 225 4.37 9.49 4.06
N ASN A 226 4.49 8.99 5.29
CA ASN A 226 5.35 9.57 6.32
C ASN A 226 6.55 8.67 6.62
N VAL A 227 6.81 7.64 5.81
CA VAL A 227 7.79 6.60 6.15
C VAL A 227 9.20 7.17 6.30
N LEU A 228 9.56 8.11 5.42
CA LEU A 228 10.84 8.83 5.43
C LEU A 228 10.90 9.97 6.46
N SER A 229 9.75 10.46 6.94
CA SER A 229 9.68 11.49 8.00
C SER A 229 9.48 10.91 9.40
N THR A 230 9.47 9.59 9.56
CA THR A 230 9.40 8.96 10.89
C THR A 230 10.69 9.25 11.67
N LYS A 231 10.63 9.13 13.01
CA LYS A 231 11.81 9.32 13.87
C LYS A 231 12.92 8.30 13.57
N ALA A 232 12.58 7.14 13.01
CA ALA A 232 13.52 6.06 12.72
C ALA A 232 13.17 5.33 11.41
N PRO A 233 13.38 5.95 10.23
CA PRO A 233 13.00 5.36 8.94
C PRO A 233 13.62 3.96 8.72
N GLY A 234 14.84 3.73 9.21
CA GLY A 234 15.51 2.43 9.11
C GLY A 234 14.75 1.27 9.77
N THR A 235 13.85 1.51 10.73
CA THR A 235 13.08 0.42 11.37
C THR A 235 11.89 -0.05 10.54
N VAL A 236 11.48 0.72 9.53
CA VAL A 236 10.32 0.44 8.67
C VAL A 236 10.73 0.15 7.23
N LEU A 237 11.93 0.54 6.81
CA LEU A 237 12.48 0.18 5.49
C LEU A 237 12.92 -1.29 5.47
N PRO A 238 12.74 -2.03 4.37
CA PRO A 238 13.15 -3.43 4.27
C PRO A 238 14.67 -3.56 4.15
N SER A 239 15.21 -4.66 4.67
CA SER A 239 16.63 -5.02 4.54
C SER A 239 17.09 -5.16 3.09
N ALA A 240 16.19 -5.51 2.16
CA ALA A 240 16.46 -5.56 0.72
C ALA A 240 16.86 -4.20 0.12
N MET A 241 16.58 -3.08 0.80
CA MET A 241 17.08 -1.76 0.42
C MET A 241 18.47 -1.44 1.01
N ALA A 242 19.05 -2.32 1.81
CA ALA A 242 20.39 -2.12 2.33
C ALA A 242 21.44 -2.24 1.23
N PRO A 243 22.51 -1.43 1.26
CA PRO A 243 23.66 -1.71 0.40
C PRO A 243 24.25 -3.07 0.78
N PRO A 244 24.97 -3.73 -0.14
CA PRO A 244 25.76 -4.89 0.20
C PRO A 244 26.77 -4.55 1.32
N THR A 245 26.95 -5.46 2.26
CA THR A 245 27.84 -5.27 3.44
C THR A 245 29.31 -5.19 3.08
N SER A 246 29.67 -5.69 1.90
CA SER A 246 31.00 -5.57 1.33
C SER A 246 30.90 -5.47 -0.19
N TYR A 247 31.87 -4.82 -0.84
CA TYR A 247 31.93 -4.73 -2.31
C TYR A 247 31.97 -6.12 -2.98
N HIS A 248 32.38 -7.16 -2.25
CA HIS A 248 32.51 -8.52 -2.75
C HIS A 248 31.30 -9.42 -2.42
N ASP A 249 30.42 -9.01 -1.51
CA ASP A 249 29.18 -9.72 -1.21
C ASP A 249 28.05 -9.12 -2.06
N SER A 250 27.89 -9.63 -3.28
CA SER A 250 26.81 -9.22 -4.17
C SER A 250 25.45 -9.84 -3.85
N ALA A 251 25.37 -10.72 -2.84
CA ALA A 251 24.11 -11.32 -2.46
C ALA A 251 23.23 -10.28 -1.75
N ALA A 252 22.12 -9.91 -2.39
CA ALA A 252 21.06 -9.17 -1.71
C ALA A 252 20.61 -9.97 -0.47
N PRO A 253 20.36 -9.31 0.66
CA PRO A 253 19.89 -10.01 1.84
C PRO A 253 18.52 -10.64 1.57
N ASP A 254 18.44 -11.98 1.67
CA ASP A 254 17.19 -12.77 1.62
C ASP A 254 16.24 -12.49 2.82
N GLY A 255 16.48 -11.43 3.58
CA GLY A 255 15.84 -11.09 4.85
C GLY A 255 14.44 -10.52 4.70
N ALA A 256 13.54 -11.22 4.01
CA ALA A 256 12.13 -10.85 3.92
C ALA A 256 11.55 -10.57 5.32
N GLY A 257 10.99 -9.38 5.53
CA GLY A 257 10.41 -8.95 6.81
C GLY A 257 11.42 -8.41 7.83
N GLN A 258 12.74 -8.46 7.57
CA GLN A 258 13.73 -7.79 8.41
C GLN A 258 13.83 -6.31 8.01
N SER A 259 13.94 -5.42 8.99
CA SER A 259 14.17 -3.99 8.74
C SER A 259 15.63 -3.69 8.41
N TRP A 260 15.85 -2.60 7.67
CA TRP A 260 17.20 -2.15 7.30
C TRP A 260 18.05 -1.86 8.53
N ALA A 261 17.50 -1.20 9.57
CA ALA A 261 18.23 -0.94 10.81
C ALA A 261 18.61 -2.23 11.56
N ALA A 262 17.83 -3.31 11.46
CA ALA A 262 18.19 -4.59 12.04
C ALA A 262 19.31 -5.29 11.26
N PHE A 263 19.34 -5.12 9.94
CA PHE A 263 20.37 -5.68 9.07
C PHE A 263 21.71 -4.91 9.15
N ALA A 264 21.65 -3.58 9.13
CA ALA A 264 22.80 -2.69 9.13
C ALA A 264 22.73 -1.68 10.30
N PRO A 265 22.93 -2.12 11.56
CA PRO A 265 22.69 -1.31 12.76
C PRO A 265 23.65 -0.13 12.93
N LYS A 266 24.75 -0.09 12.16
CA LYS A 266 25.70 1.03 12.15
C LYS A 266 25.23 2.20 11.29
N LEU A 267 24.28 1.98 10.38
CA LEU A 267 23.77 3.04 9.52
C LEU A 267 22.81 3.95 10.29
N ARG A 268 22.92 5.25 10.01
CA ARG A 268 22.05 6.29 10.54
C ARG A 268 21.21 6.87 9.42
N PHE A 269 19.98 7.21 9.76
CA PHE A 269 18.98 7.76 8.85
C PHE A 269 18.55 9.12 9.39
N GLU A 270 18.92 10.18 8.69
CA GLU A 270 18.72 11.55 9.14
C GLU A 270 17.95 12.33 8.07
N PRO A 271 16.93 13.13 8.42
CA PRO A 271 16.29 14.02 7.46
C PRO A 271 17.32 14.93 6.78
N ASP A 272 17.23 15.12 5.47
CA ASP A 272 18.12 16.05 4.78
C ASP A 272 17.65 17.50 5.05
N PRO A 273 18.48 18.36 5.69
CA PRO A 273 18.11 19.75 5.99
C PRO A 273 17.94 20.62 4.75
N GLU A 274 18.57 20.26 3.63
CA GLU A 274 18.50 21.04 2.39
C GLU A 274 17.35 20.59 1.49
N ARG A 275 16.86 19.36 1.69
CA ARG A 275 15.86 18.72 0.83
C ARG A 275 14.75 18.07 1.66
N PRO A 276 13.70 18.83 1.99
CA PRO A 276 12.60 18.34 2.81
C PRO A 276 11.94 17.08 2.23
N GLY A 277 11.80 16.04 3.06
CA GLY A 277 11.21 14.75 2.67
C GLY A 277 12.23 13.71 2.19
N GLU A 278 13.49 14.09 2.02
CA GLU A 278 14.59 13.18 1.71
C GLU A 278 15.31 12.76 3.00
N VAL A 279 15.94 11.58 2.95
CA VAL A 279 16.70 11.02 4.08
C VAL A 279 18.14 10.78 3.66
N ARG A 280 19.08 11.32 4.41
CA ARG A 280 20.50 11.02 4.31
C ARG A 280 20.82 9.74 5.08
N ILE A 281 21.61 8.89 4.45
CA ILE A 281 22.15 7.68 5.06
C ILE A 281 23.63 7.91 5.34
N THR A 282 24.05 7.69 6.59
CA THR A 282 25.46 7.80 7.00
C THR A 282 25.91 6.57 7.77
N GLY A 283 27.05 6.01 7.37
CA GLY A 283 27.72 4.89 8.00
C GLY A 283 29.20 5.19 8.29
N GLU A 284 29.99 4.14 8.47
CA GLU A 284 31.44 4.24 8.69
C GLU A 284 32.13 4.62 7.37
N TYR A 285 31.72 3.97 6.28
CA TYR A 285 32.22 4.20 4.92
C TYR A 285 31.10 4.50 3.93
N GLU A 286 29.86 4.24 4.32
CA GLU A 286 28.66 4.39 3.54
C GLU A 286 28.14 5.83 3.65
N ARG A 287 27.83 6.41 2.49
CA ARG A 287 27.02 7.64 2.41
C ARG A 287 26.00 7.46 1.33
N GLY A 288 24.77 7.84 1.60
CA GLY A 288 23.72 7.69 0.62
C GLY A 288 22.52 8.55 0.92
N GLN A 289 21.49 8.30 0.14
CA GLN A 289 20.28 9.07 0.18
C GLN A 289 19.06 8.27 -0.28
N LEU A 290 17.93 8.56 0.33
CA LEU A 290 16.60 8.13 -0.10
C LEU A 290 15.77 9.33 -0.53
N GLU A 291 15.21 9.23 -1.73
CA GLU A 291 14.40 10.26 -2.36
C GLU A 291 13.03 9.66 -2.75
N PRO A 292 11.92 10.16 -2.20
CA PRO A 292 10.60 9.71 -2.61
C PRO A 292 10.26 10.30 -3.98
N TRP A 293 10.04 9.45 -4.97
CA TRP A 293 9.78 9.88 -6.36
C TRP A 293 8.29 10.02 -6.66
N ALA A 294 7.48 9.05 -6.22
CA ALA A 294 6.05 9.04 -6.44
C ALA A 294 5.29 8.22 -5.39
N VAL A 295 4.00 8.48 -5.24
CA VAL A 295 3.08 7.65 -4.46
C VAL A 295 1.78 7.39 -5.24
N GLY A 296 1.16 6.25 -5.01
CA GLY A 296 -0.08 5.81 -5.67
C GLY A 296 -0.34 4.34 -5.39
N ASP A 297 -1.49 3.82 -5.80
CA ASP A 297 -1.76 2.38 -5.82
C ASP A 297 -1.25 1.81 -7.16
N PHE A 298 -0.06 1.23 -7.15
CA PHE A 298 0.60 0.73 -8.37
C PHE A 298 0.29 -0.75 -8.63
N ASN A 299 -0.10 -1.51 -7.61
CA ASN A 299 -0.43 -2.94 -7.72
C ASN A 299 -1.95 -3.23 -7.77
N GLY A 300 -2.80 -2.23 -7.50
CA GLY A 300 -4.25 -2.30 -7.52
C GLY A 300 -4.90 -2.87 -6.26
N ASP A 301 -4.19 -2.97 -5.14
CA ASP A 301 -4.69 -3.55 -3.88
C ASP A 301 -5.44 -2.54 -2.99
N GLY A 302 -5.46 -1.27 -3.38
CA GLY A 302 -6.12 -0.18 -2.67
C GLY A 302 -5.29 0.46 -1.54
N PHE A 303 -4.08 -0.05 -1.25
CA PHE A 303 -3.10 0.61 -0.41
C PHE A 303 -2.20 1.54 -1.24
N GLU A 304 -1.69 2.58 -0.61
CA GLU A 304 -0.71 3.45 -1.24
C GLU A 304 0.66 2.80 -1.19
N ASP A 305 1.27 2.64 -2.35
CA ASP A 305 2.67 2.29 -2.52
C ASP A 305 3.50 3.56 -2.74
N ILE A 306 4.81 3.43 -2.56
CA ILE A 306 5.78 4.51 -2.75
C ILE A 306 6.93 4.04 -3.63
N VAL A 307 7.31 4.88 -4.59
CA VAL A 307 8.54 4.74 -5.35
C VAL A 307 9.64 5.52 -4.64
N ILE A 308 10.70 4.83 -4.22
CA ILE A 308 11.87 5.44 -3.58
C ILE A 308 13.10 5.19 -4.43
N HIS A 309 13.80 6.27 -4.79
CA HIS A 309 15.12 6.22 -5.38
C HIS A 309 16.17 6.26 -4.28
N ARG A 310 17.18 5.41 -4.40
CA ARG A 310 18.29 5.28 -3.47
C ARG A 310 19.58 5.49 -4.22
N THR A 311 20.45 6.35 -3.68
CA THR A 311 21.84 6.44 -4.09
C THR A 311 22.75 6.07 -2.92
N MET A 312 23.78 5.27 -3.18
CA MET A 312 24.77 4.87 -2.18
C MET A 312 26.19 5.01 -2.73
N SER A 313 27.09 5.45 -1.87
CA SER A 313 28.51 5.58 -2.12
C SER A 313 29.30 4.95 -0.98
N TYR A 314 30.47 4.40 -1.31
CA TYR A 314 31.39 3.78 -0.37
C TYR A 314 32.77 4.41 -0.56
N GLY A 315 33.35 4.96 0.50
CA GLY A 315 34.67 5.60 0.42
C GLY A 315 34.77 6.74 -0.60
N GLY A 316 33.65 7.39 -0.92
CA GLY A 316 33.59 8.50 -1.88
C GLY A 316 33.37 8.10 -3.35
N SER A 317 33.33 6.82 -3.67
CA SER A 317 32.92 6.34 -5.00
C SER A 317 31.44 5.98 -4.98
N LEU A 318 30.67 6.42 -5.98
CA LEU A 318 29.30 5.97 -6.17
C LEU A 318 29.32 4.45 -6.44
N VAL A 319 28.58 3.70 -5.65
CA VAL A 319 28.57 2.23 -5.75
C VAL A 319 27.27 1.74 -6.34
N GLU A 320 26.16 2.39 -6.01
CA GLU A 320 24.85 1.82 -6.26
C GLU A 320 23.79 2.92 -6.45
N ILE A 321 22.97 2.76 -7.48
CA ILE A 321 21.76 3.54 -7.68
C ILE A 321 20.64 2.52 -7.89
N SER A 322 19.60 2.56 -7.08
CA SER A 322 18.45 1.65 -7.25
C SER A 322 17.15 2.41 -7.07
N THR A 323 16.09 1.94 -7.71
CA THR A 323 14.73 2.41 -7.46
C THR A 323 13.86 1.26 -6.97
N PHE A 324 13.09 1.50 -5.93
CA PHE A 324 12.23 0.51 -5.29
C PHE A 324 10.78 0.94 -5.37
N LEU A 325 9.89 0.02 -5.72
CA LEU A 325 8.45 0.14 -5.46
C LEU A 325 8.14 -0.61 -4.17
N LEU A 326 7.65 0.11 -3.17
CA LEU A 326 7.43 -0.40 -1.82
C LEU A 326 5.96 -0.30 -1.42
N THR A 327 5.44 -1.33 -0.77
CA THR A 327 4.08 -1.33 -0.21
C THR A 327 4.07 -1.62 1.28
N ARG A 328 2.97 -1.28 1.93
CA ARG A 328 2.71 -1.58 3.33
C ARG A 328 1.20 -1.67 3.55
N THR A 329 0.73 -2.81 4.03
CA THR A 329 -0.70 -3.09 4.27
C THR A 329 -1.10 -3.00 5.74
N ARG A 330 -0.13 -2.77 6.65
CA ARG A 330 -0.37 -2.54 8.09
C ARG A 330 0.50 -1.41 8.64
N PRO A 331 0.00 -0.59 9.59
CA PRO A 331 0.68 0.63 10.03
C PRO A 331 2.00 0.43 10.78
N ASP A 332 2.30 -0.78 11.27
CA ASP A 332 3.49 -1.09 12.08
C ASP A 332 4.43 -2.12 11.44
N ASP A 333 4.07 -2.69 10.28
CA ASP A 333 4.89 -3.70 9.59
C ASP A 333 6.12 -3.07 8.89
N VAL A 334 7.15 -3.86 8.57
CA VAL A 334 8.20 -3.42 7.66
C VAL A 334 7.62 -3.30 6.25
N LEU A 335 8.05 -2.29 5.48
CA LEU A 335 7.71 -2.17 4.06
C LEU A 335 8.11 -3.43 3.30
N THR A 336 7.32 -3.80 2.29
CA THR A 336 7.63 -4.90 1.38
C THR A 336 8.07 -4.34 0.04
N VAL A 337 9.16 -4.89 -0.52
CA VAL A 337 9.58 -4.57 -1.89
C VAL A 337 8.67 -5.32 -2.86
N LEU A 338 7.90 -4.58 -3.67
CA LEU A 338 7.13 -5.14 -4.77
C LEU A 338 8.03 -5.35 -5.99
N GLU A 339 8.87 -4.36 -6.29
CA GLU A 339 9.78 -4.36 -7.42
C GLU A 339 11.05 -3.56 -7.11
N GLN A 340 12.15 -3.94 -7.74
CA GLN A 340 13.45 -3.27 -7.67
C GLN A 340 14.00 -3.09 -9.10
N MET A 341 14.60 -1.93 -9.34
CA MET A 341 15.31 -1.60 -10.58
C MET A 341 16.73 -1.15 -10.23
N ASP A 342 17.70 -1.94 -10.69
CA ASP A 342 19.15 -1.71 -10.56
C ASP A 342 19.83 -1.43 -11.91
#